data_AF-A0A1W1D0V4-F1
#
_entry.id   AF-A0A1W1D0V4-F1
#
_cell.length_a   1.000
_cell.length_b   1.000
_cell.length_c   1.000
_cell.angle_alpha   90.00
_cell.angle_beta   90.00
_cell.angle_gamma   90.00
#
_symmetry.space_group_name_H-M   'P 1'
#
loop_
_entity.id
_entity.type
_entity.pdbx_description
1 polymer ?
#
loop_
_entity_poly.entity_id
_entity_poly.type
_entity_poly.pdbx_seq_one_letter_code
_entity_poly.pdbx_strand_id
1 'polypeptide(L)' 'MITRGGISLKEIDPNTMQSKKLKGLYFCGEVMNLDGPCGGYNLQWSFSSGFLAGKLY' A
#
# COMPACT_ATOMS: atom_id res chain seq x y z
N MET A 1 -3.46 -16.23 6.30
CA MET A 1 -4.78 -15.60 6.39
C MET A 1 -4.58 -14.15 5.95
N ILE A 2 -5.34 -13.68 4.96
CA ILE A 2 -5.14 -12.38 4.28
C ILE A 2 -6.51 -11.76 4.09
N THR A 3 -6.61 -10.44 4.21
CA THR A 3 -7.82 -9.69 3.89
C THR A 3 -7.94 -9.50 2.38
N ARG A 4 -9.08 -9.88 1.78
CA ARG A 4 -9.42 -9.55 0.39
C ARG A 4 -10.27 -8.28 0.36
N GLY A 5 -9.81 -7.25 -0.32
CA GLY A 5 -10.44 -5.93 -0.33
C GLY A 5 -9.51 -4.86 0.24
N GLY A 6 -10.02 -3.63 0.39
CA GLY A 6 -9.26 -2.49 0.90
C GLY A 6 -9.31 -1.29 -0.04
N ILE A 7 -8.35 -0.40 0.10
CA ILE A 7 -8.29 0.84 -0.68
C ILE A 7 -7.93 0.53 -2.13
N SER A 8 -8.72 1.07 -3.06
CA SER A 8 -8.52 0.88 -4.49
C SER A 8 -7.19 1.46 -4.96
N LEU A 9 -6.37 0.64 -5.61
CA LEU A 9 -5.06 1.05 -6.17
C LEU A 9 -5.19 2.18 -7.21
N LYS A 10 -6.36 2.32 -7.85
CA LYS A 10 -6.62 3.41 -8.81
C LYS A 10 -6.57 4.79 -8.13
N GLU A 11 -6.89 4.85 -6.84
CA GLU A 11 -6.99 6.07 -6.05
C GLU A 11 -5.65 6.47 -5.38
N ILE A 12 -4.61 5.67 -5.58
CA ILE A 12 -3.28 5.88 -4.98
C ILE A 12 -2.26 6.17 -6.08
N ASP A 13 -1.33 7.09 -5.80
CA ASP A 13 -0.14 7.29 -6.64
C ASP A 13 0.89 6.20 -6.32
N PRO A 14 1.26 5.35 -7.28
CA PRO A 14 2.17 4.22 -7.05
C PRO A 14 3.62 4.65 -6.74
N ASN A 15 4.02 5.87 -7.06
CA ASN A 15 5.38 6.34 -6.81
C ASN A 15 5.58 6.88 -5.39
N THR A 16 4.49 7.22 -4.71
CA THR A 16 4.51 7.95 -3.43
C THR A 16 3.65 7.31 -2.36
N MET A 17 2.75 6.41 -2.76
CA MET A 17 1.68 5.86 -1.92
C MET A 17 0.69 6.89 -1.38
N GLN A 18 0.69 8.11 -1.93
CA GLN A 18 -0.22 9.18 -1.54
C GLN A 18 -1.63 8.96 -2.15
N SER A 19 -2.66 9.35 -1.41
CA SER A 19 -4.02 9.43 -1.94
C SER A 19 -4.12 10.50 -3.03
N LYS A 20 -4.69 10.12 -4.18
CA LYS A 20 -5.05 11.06 -5.25
C LYS A 20 -6.23 11.97 -4.87
N LYS A 21 -7.00 11.60 -3.85
CA LYS A 21 -8.18 12.35 -3.38
C LYS A 21 -7.83 13.36 -2.29
N LEU A 22 -6.82 13.07 -1.46
CA LEU A 22 -6.41 13.95 -0.36
C LEU A 22 -4.89 14.03 -0.26
N LYS A 23 -4.34 15.23 -0.50
CA LYS A 23 -2.91 15.49 -0.34
C LYS A 23 -2.51 15.37 1.13
N GLY A 24 -1.34 14.79 1.38
CA GLY A 24 -0.79 14.55 2.72
C GLY A 24 -1.31 13.27 3.40
N LEU A 25 -2.23 12.53 2.78
CA LEU A 25 -2.70 11.24 3.26
C LEU A 25 -2.06 10.10 2.46
N TYR A 26 -1.52 9.11 3.16
CA TYR A 26 -0.76 7.99 2.59
C TYR A 26 -1.28 6.66 3.11
N PHE A 27 -1.17 5.62 2.29
CA PHE A 27 -1.62 4.27 2.63
C PHE A 27 -0.59 3.23 2.20
N CYS A 28 -0.36 2.22 3.03
CA CYS A 28 0.60 1.14 2.75
C CYS A 28 0.18 -0.16 3.44
N GLY A 29 0.79 -1.28 3.03
CA GLY A 29 0.52 -2.58 3.61
C GLY A 29 -0.85 -3.16 3.27
N GLU A 30 -1.37 -4.00 4.16
CA GLU A 30 -2.56 -4.83 3.91
C GLU A 30 -3.88 -4.05 3.86
N VAL A 31 -3.90 -2.76 4.24
CA VAL A 31 -5.09 -1.90 4.07
C VAL A 31 -5.40 -1.63 2.58
N MET A 32 -4.42 -1.84 1.71
CA MET A 32 -4.53 -1.70 0.27
C MET A 32 -5.23 -2.93 -0.33
N ASN A 33 -6.02 -2.74 -1.38
CA ASN A 33 -6.66 -3.85 -2.10
C ASN A 33 -5.66 -4.61 -2.97
N LEU A 34 -4.72 -5.32 -2.33
CA LEU A 34 -3.63 -6.06 -2.95
C LEU A 34 -3.24 -7.24 -2.06
N ASP A 35 -3.35 -8.45 -2.59
CA ASP A 35 -2.95 -9.69 -1.93
C ASP A 35 -1.95 -10.49 -2.77
N GLY A 36 -0.95 -11.04 -2.11
CA GLY A 36 0.03 -11.97 -2.68
C GLY A 36 -0.14 -13.40 -2.14
N PRO A 37 0.43 -14.40 -2.84
CA PRO A 37 0.42 -15.78 -2.37
C PRO A 37 1.20 -15.94 -1.05
N CYS A 38 1.02 -17.09 -0.39
CA CYS A 38 1.85 -17.46 0.77
C CYS A 38 3.33 -17.55 0.36
N GLY A 39 4.25 -17.32 1.30
CA GLY A 39 5.69 -17.28 1.02
C GLY A 39 6.34 -15.90 1.18
N GLY A 40 5.73 -15.01 1.97
CA GLY A 40 6.34 -13.73 2.35
C GLY A 40 6.01 -12.53 1.45
N TYR A 41 5.27 -12.73 0.36
CA TYR A 41 4.91 -11.65 -0.58
C TYR A 41 4.16 -10.49 0.09
N ASN A 42 3.21 -10.78 0.99
CA ASN A 42 2.48 -9.73 1.71
C ASN A 42 3.35 -8.95 2.69
N LEU A 43 4.35 -9.61 3.29
CA LEU A 43 5.34 -8.94 4.15
C LEU A 43 6.25 -8.05 3.31
N GLN A 44 6.75 -8.58 2.18
CA GLN A 44 7.55 -7.80 1.24
C GLN A 44 6.79 -6.56 0.74
N TRP A 45 5.51 -6.72 0.40
CA TRP A 45 4.61 -5.62 0.03
C TRP A 45 4.48 -4.59 1.17
N SER A 46 4.22 -5.05 2.38
CA SER A 46 4.02 -4.18 3.54
C SER A 46 5.26 -3.34 3.84
N PHE A 47 6.45 -3.95 3.82
CA PHE A 47 7.71 -3.23 4.04
C PHE A 47 8.05 -2.28 2.88
N SER A 48 7.88 -2.74 1.62
CA SER A 48 8.24 -1.92 0.45
C SER A 48 7.32 -0.70 0.31
N SER A 49 6.01 -0.90 0.46
CA SER A 49 5.03 0.20 0.40
C SER A 49 5.14 1.15 1.58
N GLY A 50 5.40 0.63 2.79
CA GLY A 50 5.63 1.46 3.99
C GLY A 50 6.87 2.33 3.87
N PHE A 51 7.97 1.77 3.39
CA PHE A 51 9.19 2.54 3.09
C PHE A 51 8.92 3.65 2.06
N LEU A 52 8.20 3.34 0.98
CA LEU A 52 7.90 4.32 -0.06
C LEU A 52 7.01 5.45 0.46
N ALA A 53 5.98 5.13 1.26
CA ALA A 53 5.10 6.11 1.89
C ALA A 53 5.86 7.02 2.88
N GLY A 54 6.84 6.48 3.61
CA GLY A 54 7.63 7.21 4.60
C GLY A 54 8.81 8.01 4.03
N LYS A 55 9.32 7.66 2.84
CA LYS A 55 10.53 8.27 2.24
C LYS A 55 10.37 9.74 1.81
N LEU A 56 9.15 10.24 1.67
CA LEU A 56 8.89 11.61 1.18
C LEU A 56 9.03 12.71 2.24
N TYR A 57 9.57 12.40 3.42
CA TYR A 57 9.93 13.36 4.46
C TYR A 57 11.31 13.07 5.05
#